data_AF-A0A841IPP7-F1
#
_entry.id   AF-A0A841IPP7-F1
#
_cell.length_a   1.000
_cell.length_b   1.000
_cell.length_c   1.000
_cell.angle_alpha   90.00
_cell.angle_beta   90.00
_cell.angle_gamma   90.00
#
_symmetry.space_group_name_H-M   'P 1'
#
loop_
_entity.id
_entity.type
_entity.pdbx_description
1 polymer ?
#
loop_
_entity_poly.entity_id
_entity_poly.type
_entity_poly.pdbx_seq_one_letter_code
_entity_poly.pdbx_strand_id
1 'polypeptide(L)'
;MDVGREEALGALEQAEAMDAHTRGRGRWYAGYATVYAAASCGLLLALGLMPSPVTVAWATPLFLVVIAGLTAFALSRPVQPRGYKALHGGMIAAWSGIYTLTVVVGATAFPGEMLWWGPGALASAVPPLVVAYVALRRGRSTR
;
A
#
# COMPACT_ATOMS: atom_id res chain seq x y z
N MET A 1 24.12 37.12 28.20
CA MET A 1 22.84 36.96 27.49
C MET A 1 23.12 36.09 26.28
N ASP A 2 22.66 34.85 26.34
CA ASP A 2 23.03 33.73 25.43
C ASP A 2 22.01 33.60 24.28
N VAL A 3 21.67 34.73 23.67
CA VAL A 3 20.59 34.85 22.67
C VAL A 3 20.85 33.94 21.47
N GLY A 4 22.11 33.79 21.06
CA GLY A 4 22.49 32.90 19.96
C GLY A 4 22.36 31.40 20.28
N ARG A 5 22.51 30.98 21.54
CA ARG A 5 22.27 29.59 21.94
C ARG A 5 20.77 29.30 22.01
N GLU A 6 19.99 30.22 22.56
CA GLU A 6 18.53 30.08 22.65
C GLU A 6 17.87 30.06 21.26
N GLU A 7 18.32 30.91 20.32
CA GLU A 7 17.89 30.87 18.92
C GLU A 7 18.31 29.59 18.20
N ALA A 8 19.53 29.09 18.45
CA ALA A 8 20.00 27.84 17.86
C ALA A 8 19.23 26.62 18.40
N LEU A 9 18.91 26.60 19.68
CA LEU A 9 18.10 25.55 20.30
C LEU A 9 16.65 25.60 19.81
N GLY A 10 16.05 26.79 19.70
CA GLY A 10 14.72 26.96 19.14
C GLY A 10 14.63 26.55 17.67
N ALA A 11 15.66 26.86 16.87
CA ALA A 11 15.75 26.42 15.48
C ALA A 11 15.90 24.89 15.35
N LEU A 12 16.65 24.25 16.26
CA LEU A 12 16.80 22.79 16.31
C LEU A 12 15.50 22.10 16.73
N GLU A 13 14.81 22.62 17.75
CA GLU A 13 13.55 22.08 18.24
C GLU A 13 12.43 22.23 17.20
N GLN A 14 12.41 23.35 16.47
CA GLN A 14 11.50 23.58 15.36
C GLN A 14 11.83 22.71 14.14
N ALA A 15 13.11 22.45 13.87
CA ALA A 15 13.55 21.50 12.85
C ALA A 15 13.17 20.05 13.21
N GLU A 16 13.32 19.63 14.48
CA GLU A 16 12.90 18.31 14.95
C GLU A 16 11.38 18.12 14.91
N ALA A 17 10.61 19.14 15.30
CA ALA A 17 9.16 19.14 15.17
C ALA A 17 8.70 19.05 13.70
N MET A 18 9.39 19.74 12.79
CA MET A 18 9.16 19.66 11.34
C MET A 18 9.58 18.30 10.75
N ASP A 19 10.68 17.71 11.20
CA ASP A 19 11.15 16.38 10.77
C ASP A 19 10.24 15.25 11.29
N ALA A 20 9.67 15.40 12.49
CA ALA A 20 8.65 14.51 13.04
C ALA A 20 7.33 14.58 12.24
N HIS A 21 6.89 15.79 11.88
CA HIS A 21 5.68 16.00 11.08
C HIS A 21 5.79 15.50 9.64
N THR A 22 6.97 15.60 9.02
CA THR A 22 7.23 15.11 7.66
C THR A 22 7.40 13.59 7.60
N ARG A 23 8.04 12.98 8.61
CA ARG A 23 8.13 11.50 8.76
C ARG A 23 6.76 10.82 8.90
N GLY A 24 5.77 11.47 9.52
CA GLY A 24 4.41 10.96 9.64
C GLY A 24 3.67 10.80 8.29
N ARG A 25 3.99 11.67 7.31
CA ARG A 25 3.27 11.73 6.01
C ARG A 25 3.56 10.55 5.09
N GLY A 26 4.80 10.06 5.02
CA GLY A 26 5.17 8.91 4.19
C GLY A 26 4.82 7.56 4.84
N ARG A 27 4.87 7.47 6.17
CA ARG A 27 4.69 6.22 6.92
C ARG A 27 3.26 5.69 6.86
N TRP A 28 2.25 6.55 6.92
CA TRP A 28 0.86 6.07 6.89
C TRP A 28 0.51 5.47 5.53
N TYR A 29 0.94 6.10 4.43
CA TYR A 29 0.64 5.62 3.08
C TYR A 29 1.45 4.37 2.74
N ALA A 30 2.69 4.28 3.24
CA ALA A 30 3.46 3.04 3.17
C ALA A 30 2.77 1.91 3.94
N GLY A 31 2.25 2.16 5.14
CA GLY A 31 1.47 1.18 5.90
C GLY A 31 0.20 0.74 5.17
N TYR A 32 -0.56 1.69 4.62
CA TYR A 32 -1.73 1.41 3.76
C TYR A 32 -1.35 0.45 2.63
N ALA A 33 -0.30 0.79 1.89
CA ALA A 33 0.10 0.06 0.70
C ALA A 33 0.64 -1.33 1.05
N THR A 34 1.38 -1.49 2.16
CA THR A 34 1.81 -2.81 2.64
C THR A 34 0.64 -3.70 3.02
N VAL A 35 -0.38 -3.19 3.73
CA VAL A 35 -1.58 -3.97 4.08
C VAL A 35 -2.35 -4.37 2.82
N TYR A 36 -2.50 -3.45 1.87
CA TYR A 36 -3.13 -3.73 0.58
C TYR A 36 -2.40 -4.85 -0.18
N ALA A 37 -1.06 -4.77 -0.24
CA ALA A 37 -0.21 -5.77 -0.88
C ALA A 37 -0.40 -7.16 -0.26
N ALA A 38 -0.35 -7.25 1.07
CA ALA A 38 -0.53 -8.49 1.79
C ALA A 38 -1.93 -9.09 1.57
N ALA A 39 -2.97 -8.26 1.64
CA ALA A 39 -4.35 -8.70 1.44
C ALA A 39 -4.60 -9.17 0.01
N SER A 40 -4.06 -8.48 -1.00
CA SER A 40 -4.21 -8.90 -2.40
C SER A 40 -3.45 -10.19 -2.71
N CYS A 41 -2.21 -10.31 -2.20
CA CYS A 41 -1.43 -11.53 -2.34
C CYS A 41 -2.15 -12.72 -1.69
N GLY A 42 -2.64 -12.54 -0.46
CA GLY A 42 -3.41 -13.54 0.26
C GLY A 42 -4.70 -13.95 -0.47
N LEU A 43 -5.43 -12.99 -1.04
CA LEU A 43 -6.62 -13.28 -1.85
C LEU A 43 -6.28 -14.15 -3.06
N LEU A 44 -5.25 -13.80 -3.85
CA LEU A 44 -4.88 -14.57 -5.04
C LEU A 44 -4.39 -15.98 -4.69
N LEU A 45 -3.65 -16.13 -3.59
CA LEU A 45 -3.25 -17.45 -3.09
C LEU A 45 -4.46 -18.27 -2.62
N ALA A 46 -5.43 -17.66 -1.92
CA ALA A 46 -6.64 -18.35 -1.51
C ALA A 46 -7.44 -18.85 -2.72
N LEU A 47 -7.66 -17.97 -3.71
CA LEU A 47 -8.37 -18.32 -4.95
C LEU A 47 -7.66 -19.42 -5.75
N GLY A 48 -6.33 -19.38 -5.79
CA GLY A 48 -5.53 -20.34 -6.53
C GLY A 48 -5.40 -21.70 -5.86
N LEU A 49 -5.13 -21.74 -4.55
CA LEU A 49 -4.82 -22.97 -3.82
C LEU A 49 -6.05 -23.70 -3.29
N MET A 50 -7.16 -22.98 -3.13
CA MET A 50 -8.42 -23.53 -2.70
C MET A 50 -9.52 -23.11 -3.67
N PRO A 51 -9.48 -23.58 -4.94
CA PRO A 51 -10.45 -23.18 -5.96
C PRO A 51 -11.82 -23.81 -5.66
N SER A 52 -12.60 -23.16 -4.80
CA SER A 52 -13.95 -23.58 -4.43
C SER A 52 -14.88 -22.37 -4.36
N PRO A 53 -16.19 -22.53 -4.64
CA PRO A 53 -17.16 -21.45 -4.48
C PRO A 53 -17.19 -20.91 -3.05
N VAL A 54 -16.95 -21.76 -2.05
CA VAL A 54 -16.87 -21.38 -0.63
C VAL A 54 -15.69 -20.42 -0.40
N THR A 55 -14.52 -20.73 -0.97
CA THR A 55 -13.35 -19.85 -0.87
C THR A 55 -13.62 -18.48 -1.48
N VAL A 56 -14.23 -18.44 -2.68
CA VAL A 56 -14.59 -17.18 -3.35
C VAL A 56 -15.56 -16.38 -2.48
N ALA A 57 -16.57 -17.05 -1.92
CA ALA A 57 -17.61 -16.45 -1.09
C ALA A 57 -17.09 -15.86 0.22
N TRP A 58 -15.97 -16.35 0.76
CA TRP A 58 -15.37 -15.82 1.99
C TRP A 58 -14.19 -14.89 1.75
N ALA A 59 -13.26 -15.26 0.87
CA ALA A 59 -12.05 -14.50 0.62
C ALA A 59 -12.34 -13.14 -0.05
N THR A 60 -13.30 -13.10 -0.97
CA THR A 60 -13.64 -11.85 -1.68
C THR A 60 -14.27 -10.83 -0.73
N PRO A 61 -15.32 -11.16 0.07
CA PRO A 61 -15.86 -10.19 1.03
C PRO A 61 -14.84 -9.77 2.09
N LEU A 62 -13.99 -10.69 2.57
CA LEU A 62 -12.92 -10.34 3.51
C LEU A 62 -11.96 -9.31 2.91
N PHE A 63 -11.55 -9.50 1.66
CA PHE A 63 -10.72 -8.52 0.94
C PHE A 63 -11.45 -7.17 0.80
N LEU A 64 -12.74 -7.18 0.44
CA LEU A 64 -13.54 -5.95 0.36
C LEU A 64 -13.64 -5.22 1.71
N VAL A 65 -13.75 -5.94 2.82
CA VAL A 65 -13.71 -5.36 4.18
C VAL A 65 -12.35 -4.69 4.44
N VAL A 66 -11.24 -5.33 4.05
CA VAL A 66 -9.90 -4.71 4.14
C VAL A 66 -9.84 -3.43 3.30
N ILE A 67 -10.32 -3.46 2.06
CA ILE A 67 -10.37 -2.28 1.18
C ILE A 67 -11.22 -1.16 1.79
N ALA A 68 -12.39 -1.48 2.35
CA ALA A 68 -13.25 -0.52 3.01
C ALA A 68 -12.57 0.11 4.22
N GLY A 69 -11.94 -0.70 5.09
CA GLY A 69 -11.19 -0.24 6.25
C GLY A 69 -10.00 0.64 5.86
N LEU A 70 -9.24 0.24 4.83
CA LEU A 70 -8.15 1.02 4.27
C LEU A 70 -8.63 2.35 3.68
N THR A 71 -9.79 2.35 3.01
CA THR A 71 -10.39 3.57 2.46
C THR A 71 -10.83 4.52 3.56
N ALA A 72 -11.56 4.03 4.57
CA ALA A 72 -11.95 4.81 5.74
C ALA A 72 -10.73 5.37 6.48
N PHE A 73 -9.68 4.55 6.64
CA PHE A 73 -8.41 4.97 7.21
C PHE A 73 -7.76 6.09 6.40
N ALA A 74 -7.71 5.97 5.06
CA ALA A 74 -7.13 6.98 4.20
C ALA A 74 -7.92 8.30 4.22
N LEU A 75 -9.25 8.23 4.25
CA LEU A 75 -10.13 9.41 4.39
C LEU A 75 -9.99 10.11 5.74
N SER A 76 -9.62 9.37 6.79
CA SER A 76 -9.35 9.95 8.12
C SER A 76 -8.05 10.76 8.20
N ARG A 77 -7.20 10.74 7.16
CA ARG A 77 -5.90 11.42 7.17
C ARG A 77 -6.02 12.85 6.62
N PRO A 78 -5.72 13.89 7.44
CA PRO A 78 -5.92 15.29 7.06
C PRO A 78 -4.94 15.79 5.99
N VAL A 79 -3.83 15.07 5.76
CA VAL A 79 -2.82 15.47 4.77
C VAL A 79 -2.41 14.30 3.91
N GLN A 80 -2.65 14.45 2.60
CA GLN A 80 -2.20 13.50 1.58
C GLN A 80 -0.75 13.77 1.16
N PRO A 81 0.07 12.72 0.91
CA PRO A 81 1.38 12.86 0.31
C PRO A 81 1.36 13.66 -1.00
N ARG A 82 2.45 14.38 -1.31
CA ARG A 82 2.56 15.11 -2.56
C ARG A 82 2.44 14.16 -3.75
N GLY A 83 1.52 14.45 -4.67
CA GLY A 83 1.23 13.60 -5.83
C GLY A 83 0.47 12.31 -5.51
N TYR A 84 -0.16 12.22 -4.33
CA TYR A 84 -0.92 11.05 -3.88
C TYR A 84 -1.91 10.56 -4.94
N LYS A 85 -2.72 11.45 -5.54
CA LYS A 85 -3.71 11.05 -6.56
C LYS A 85 -3.10 10.33 -7.75
N ALA A 86 -1.97 10.84 -8.26
CA ALA A 86 -1.27 10.21 -9.39
C ALA A 86 -0.59 8.90 -8.98
N LEU A 87 0.08 8.86 -7.82
CA LEU A 87 0.73 7.65 -7.30
C LEU A 87 -0.30 6.55 -7.01
N HIS A 88 -1.36 6.88 -6.29
CA HIS A 88 -2.42 5.97 -5.92
C HIS A 88 -3.23 5.51 -7.14
N GLY A 89 -3.57 6.44 -8.05
CA GLY A 89 -4.23 6.08 -9.30
C GLY A 89 -3.41 5.14 -10.16
N GLY A 90 -2.11 5.41 -10.31
CA GLY A 90 -1.19 4.53 -11.03
C GLY A 90 -1.04 3.16 -10.36
N MET A 91 -0.94 3.12 -9.02
CA MET A 91 -0.94 1.89 -8.24
C MET A 91 -2.19 1.05 -8.50
N ILE A 92 -3.38 1.66 -8.41
CA ILE A 92 -4.66 0.97 -8.63
C ILE A 92 -4.75 0.46 -10.07
N ALA A 93 -4.38 1.28 -11.06
CA ALA A 93 -4.43 0.87 -12.47
C ALA A 93 -3.51 -0.34 -12.74
N ALA A 94 -2.26 -0.29 -12.27
CA ALA A 94 -1.30 -1.38 -12.43
C ALA A 94 -1.75 -2.64 -11.68
N TRP A 95 -2.18 -2.50 -10.43
CA TRP A 95 -2.69 -3.61 -9.63
C TRP A 95 -3.91 -4.26 -10.28
N SER A 96 -4.89 -3.48 -10.74
CA SER A 96 -6.10 -3.99 -11.39
C SER A 96 -5.75 -4.80 -12.63
N GLY A 97 -4.82 -4.32 -13.46
CA GLY A 97 -4.35 -5.08 -14.64
C GLY A 97 -3.76 -6.44 -14.27
N ILE A 98 -2.86 -6.48 -13.28
CA ILE A 98 -2.22 -7.72 -12.81
C ILE A 98 -3.26 -8.66 -12.19
N TYR A 99 -4.13 -8.15 -11.31
CA TYR A 99 -5.16 -8.91 -10.64
C TYR A 99 -6.14 -9.53 -11.64
N THR A 100 -6.69 -8.72 -12.55
CA THR A 100 -7.63 -9.20 -13.57
C THR A 100 -6.97 -10.25 -14.47
N LEU A 101 -5.75 -10.03 -14.94
CA LEU A 101 -5.02 -11.01 -15.75
C LEU A 101 -4.84 -12.34 -14.99
N THR A 102 -4.36 -12.25 -13.75
CA THR A 102 -4.09 -13.43 -12.92
C THR A 102 -5.37 -14.23 -12.69
N VAL A 103 -6.46 -13.56 -12.33
CA VAL A 103 -7.75 -14.22 -12.03
C VAL A 103 -8.39 -14.79 -13.27
N VAL A 104 -8.49 -14.03 -14.37
CA VAL A 104 -9.19 -14.48 -15.58
C VAL A 104 -8.48 -15.67 -16.21
N VAL A 105 -7.15 -15.58 -16.38
CA VAL A 105 -6.38 -16.67 -16.97
C VAL A 105 -6.23 -17.83 -15.99
N GLY A 106 -6.03 -17.55 -14.70
CA GLY A 106 -5.90 -18.58 -13.67
C GLY A 106 -7.18 -19.40 -13.50
N ALA A 107 -8.35 -18.75 -13.50
CA ALA A 107 -9.63 -19.44 -13.35
C ALA A 107 -10.02 -20.27 -14.59
N THR A 108 -9.55 -19.89 -15.78
CA THR A 108 -9.95 -20.54 -17.04
C THR A 108 -8.95 -21.59 -17.55
N ALA A 109 -7.65 -21.34 -17.38
CA ALA A 109 -6.58 -22.18 -17.95
C ALA A 109 -5.72 -22.89 -16.91
N PHE A 110 -5.64 -22.38 -15.67
CA PHE A 110 -4.72 -22.89 -14.64
C PHE A 110 -5.36 -23.01 -13.24
N PRO A 111 -6.54 -23.65 -13.10
CA PRO A 111 -7.18 -23.79 -11.80
C PRO A 111 -6.33 -24.67 -10.88
N GLY A 112 -6.05 -24.21 -9.65
CA GLY A 112 -5.25 -25.00 -8.70
C GLY A 112 -3.73 -24.92 -8.89
N GLU A 113 -3.25 -24.34 -10.00
CA GLU A 113 -1.83 -24.42 -10.39
C GLU A 113 -0.95 -23.38 -9.70
N MET A 114 -0.16 -23.81 -8.71
CA MET A 114 0.70 -22.92 -7.93
C MET A 114 1.69 -22.13 -8.81
N LEU A 115 2.19 -22.71 -9.91
CA LEU A 115 3.13 -22.02 -10.79
C LEU A 115 2.51 -20.82 -11.53
N TRP A 116 1.18 -20.75 -11.60
CA TRP A 116 0.47 -19.58 -12.10
C TRP A 116 0.10 -18.61 -10.96
N TRP A 117 -0.56 -19.13 -9.92
CA TRP A 117 -1.14 -18.31 -8.85
C TRP A 117 -0.09 -17.70 -7.92
N GLY A 118 0.99 -18.42 -7.63
CA GLY A 118 2.08 -17.93 -6.79
C GLY A 118 2.76 -16.69 -7.37
N PRO A 119 3.29 -16.75 -8.60
CA PRO A 119 3.86 -15.57 -9.26
C PRO A 119 2.85 -14.44 -9.46
N GLY A 120 1.60 -14.74 -9.81
CA GLY A 120 0.54 -13.72 -9.95
C GLY A 120 0.24 -13.00 -8.63
N ALA A 121 0.21 -13.73 -7.52
CA ALA A 121 0.04 -13.17 -6.17
C ALA A 121 1.21 -12.27 -5.76
N LEU A 122 2.44 -12.69 -6.06
CA LEU A 122 3.62 -11.86 -5.81
C LEU A 122 3.64 -10.61 -6.71
N ALA A 123 3.29 -10.77 -7.99
CA ALA A 123 3.21 -9.66 -8.93
C ALA A 123 2.17 -8.61 -8.50
N SER A 124 1.02 -9.03 -7.96
CA SER A 124 -0.01 -8.09 -7.50
C SER A 124 0.45 -7.26 -6.29
N ALA A 125 1.38 -7.77 -5.50
CA ALA A 125 2.00 -7.03 -4.39
C ALA A 125 3.00 -5.96 -4.87
N VAL A 126 3.51 -6.05 -6.10
CA VAL A 126 4.57 -5.14 -6.60
C VAL A 126 4.09 -3.68 -6.68
N PRO A 127 2.98 -3.33 -7.38
CA PRO A 127 2.53 -1.94 -7.45
C PRO A 127 2.35 -1.25 -6.08
N PRO A 128 1.65 -1.86 -5.09
CA PRO A 128 1.53 -1.25 -3.77
C PRO A 128 2.88 -1.14 -3.03
N LEU A 129 3.75 -2.15 -3.10
CA LEU A 129 5.08 -2.06 -2.47
C LEU A 129 5.98 -0.98 -3.10
N VAL A 130 5.89 -0.80 -4.43
CA VAL A 130 6.60 0.28 -5.14
C VAL A 130 6.16 1.64 -4.63
N VAL A 131 4.84 1.91 -4.50
CA VAL A 131 4.40 3.21 -3.97
C VAL A 131 4.69 3.37 -2.48
N ALA A 132 4.68 2.28 -1.70
CA ALA A 132 5.13 2.31 -0.30
C ALA A 132 6.58 2.78 -0.20
N TYR A 133 7.45 2.19 -1.01
CA TYR A 133 8.87 2.56 -1.08
C TYR A 133 9.08 4.00 -1.55
N VAL A 134 8.38 4.42 -2.60
CA VAL A 134 8.45 5.81 -3.10
C VAL A 134 7.96 6.80 -2.03
N ALA A 135 6.89 6.48 -1.31
CA ALA A 135 6.37 7.31 -0.22
C ALA A 135 7.39 7.46 0.92
N LEU A 136 8.06 6.37 1.30
CA LEU A 136 9.13 6.39 2.30
C LEU A 136 10.35 7.17 1.82
N ARG A 137 10.76 7.03 0.55
CA ARG A 137 11.90 7.76 -0.01
C ARG A 137 11.65 9.26 -0.12
N ARG A 138 10.48 9.67 -0.61
CA ARG A 138 10.10 11.09 -0.71
C ARG A 138 10.02 11.75 0.66
N GLY A 139 9.63 11.00 1.70
CA GLY A 139 9.69 11.49 3.08
C GLY A 139 11.10 11.64 3.66
N ARG A 140 12.14 11.10 3.00
CA ARG A 140 13.55 11.23 3.41
C ARG A 140 14.33 12.27 2.61
N SER A 141 13.89 12.61 1.39
CA SER A 141 14.60 13.51 0.47
C SER A 141 14.21 14.97 0.57
N THR A 142 13.09 15.29 1.22
CA THR A 142 12.73 16.68 1.57
C THR A 142 13.42 17.15 2.85
N ARG A 143 14.63 16.63 3.09
CA ARG A 143 15.54 17.02 4.17
C ARG A 143 16.59 17.97 3.64
#